data_AF-A0A6P0C4U1-F1
#
_entry.id   AF-A0A6P0C4U1-F1
#
_cell.length_a   1.000
_cell.length_b   1.000
_cell.length_c   1.000
_cell.angle_alpha   90.00
_cell.angle_beta   90.00
_cell.angle_gamma   90.00
#
_symmetry.space_group_name_H-M   'P 1'
#
loop_
_entity.id
_entity.type
_entity.pdbx_description
1 polymer ?
#
loop_
_entity_poly.entity_id
_entity_poly.type
_entity_poly.pdbx_seq_one_letter_code
_entity_poly.pdbx_strand_id
1 'polypeptide(L)'
;MIVTACGTKGPVRGTEAEIAALAASIQRLSPDVDPAEATRAARLSYTATHQLALAYEISDTALIHNAKVNAGQRPRGLCYHWAEDIQARLDSAGFQTLETARAIANADNPILIDHSTTIIVPKGAPMQAGVVIDPWRYGGRLFWAPVPQDTRYDWRPREVVLREKGRIKYVQRTEGSLAPPPVD
;
A
#
# COMPACT_ATOMS: atom_id res chain seq x y z
N MET A 1 -8.02 28.71 35.27
CA MET A 1 -8.49 27.88 34.14
C MET A 1 -7.26 27.47 33.35
N ILE A 2 -6.74 26.27 33.58
CA ILE A 2 -5.55 25.76 32.90
C ILE A 2 -6.05 24.98 31.69
N VAL A 3 -5.87 25.52 30.49
CA VAL A 3 -6.17 24.80 29.25
C VAL A 3 -4.93 23.98 28.92
N THR A 4 -4.93 22.72 29.34
CA THR A 4 -3.93 21.75 28.90
C THR A 4 -4.22 21.41 27.45
N ALA A 5 -3.52 22.06 26.52
CA ALA A 5 -3.50 21.64 25.13
C ALA A 5 -2.83 20.26 25.07
N CYS A 6 -3.63 19.19 25.00
CA CYS A 6 -3.14 17.89 24.55
C CYS A 6 -2.63 18.08 23.13
N GLY A 7 -1.33 18.34 22.98
CA GLY A 7 -0.67 18.36 21.69
C GLY A 7 -0.98 17.05 20.98
N THR A 8 -1.58 17.14 19.80
CA THR A 8 -1.78 16.00 18.92
C THR A 8 -0.43 15.32 18.74
N LYS A 9 -0.26 14.14 19.34
CA LYS A 9 0.95 13.33 19.11
C LYS A 9 1.01 13.10 17.61
N GLY A 10 2.01 13.69 16.96
CA GLY A 10 2.21 13.56 15.52
C GLY A 10 2.36 12.10 15.09
N PRO A 11 2.54 11.84 13.78
CA PRO A 11 2.69 10.49 13.26
C PRO A 11 3.69 9.65 14.05
N VAL A 12 3.29 8.42 14.41
CA VAL A 12 4.08 7.53 15.25
C VAL A 12 5.08 6.76 14.38
N ARG A 13 6.33 6.68 14.83
CA ARG A 13 7.35 5.83 14.21
C ARG A 13 7.11 4.36 14.58
N GLY A 14 7.36 3.46 13.64
CA GLY A 14 7.42 2.03 13.95
C GLY A 14 8.51 1.73 14.97
N THR A 15 8.18 0.89 15.94
CA THR A 15 9.16 0.35 16.89
C THR A 15 9.99 -0.76 16.24
N GLU A 16 11.18 -1.04 16.78
CA GLU A 16 12.02 -2.14 16.28
C GLU A 16 11.31 -3.51 16.38
N ALA A 17 10.46 -3.70 17.41
CA ALA A 17 9.66 -4.92 17.55
C ALA A 17 8.61 -5.06 16.43
N GLU A 18 7.92 -3.97 16.07
CA GLU A 18 6.96 -3.95 14.96
C GLU A 18 7.65 -4.18 13.60
N ILE A 19 8.81 -3.56 13.39
CA ILE A 19 9.62 -3.76 12.19
C ILE A 19 10.06 -5.23 12.10
N ALA A 20 10.56 -5.82 13.19
CA ALA A 20 10.97 -7.22 13.23
C ALA A 20 9.77 -8.17 12.98
N ALA A 21 8.59 -7.86 13.50
CA ALA A 21 7.39 -8.66 13.28
C ALA A 21 6.96 -8.68 11.81
N LEU A 22 6.98 -7.52 11.14
CA LEU A 22 6.72 -7.42 9.71
C LEU A 22 7.79 -8.15 8.89
N ALA A 23 9.07 -7.98 9.22
CA ALA A 23 10.16 -8.67 8.54
C ALA A 23 10.00 -10.19 8.61
N ALA A 24 9.68 -10.72 9.79
CA ALA A 24 9.41 -12.14 9.97
C ALA A 24 8.17 -12.61 9.19
N SER A 25 7.15 -11.75 9.04
CA SER A 25 5.99 -12.07 8.20
C SER A 25 6.34 -12.13 6.72
N ILE A 26 7.16 -11.20 6.22
CA ILE A 26 7.62 -11.17 4.82
C ILE A 26 8.51 -12.38 4.53
N GLN A 27 9.45 -12.70 5.43
CA GLN A 27 10.33 -13.85 5.29
C GLN A 27 9.56 -15.18 5.24
N ARG A 28 8.43 -15.30 5.96
CA ARG A 28 7.61 -16.51 5.95
C ARG A 28 6.79 -16.71 4.68
N LEU A 29 6.78 -15.75 3.75
CA LEU A 29 6.00 -15.87 2.51
C LEU A 29 6.54 -16.98 1.58
N SER A 30 7.87 -17.16 1.54
CA SER A 30 8.53 -18.22 0.76
C SER A 30 9.94 -18.48 1.31
N PRO A 31 10.44 -19.73 1.25
CA PRO A 31 11.84 -20.03 1.59
C PRO A 31 12.87 -19.29 0.72
N ASP A 32 12.47 -18.82 -0.46
CA ASP A 32 13.36 -18.10 -1.39
C ASP A 32 13.51 -16.60 -1.06
N VAL A 33 12.75 -16.08 -0.08
CA VAL A 33 12.86 -14.69 0.37
C VAL A 33 14.16 -14.50 1.15
N ASP A 34 15.01 -13.59 0.69
CA ASP A 34 16.22 -13.20 1.43
C ASP A 34 15.83 -12.52 2.76
N PRO A 35 16.25 -13.04 3.93
CA PRO A 35 15.97 -12.44 5.23
C PRO A 35 16.43 -10.98 5.34
N ALA A 36 17.52 -10.60 4.66
CA ALA A 36 18.01 -9.23 4.63
C ALA A 36 17.07 -8.32 3.82
N GLU A 37 16.51 -8.80 2.71
CA GLU A 37 15.49 -8.07 1.94
C GLU A 37 14.20 -7.91 2.74
N ALA A 38 13.73 -8.96 3.41
CA ALA A 38 12.56 -8.89 4.27
C ALA A 38 12.72 -7.83 5.38
N THR A 39 13.89 -7.79 6.03
CA THR A 39 14.21 -6.78 7.05
C THR A 39 14.25 -5.37 6.47
N ARG A 40 14.87 -5.19 5.30
CA ARG A 40 14.92 -3.89 4.60
C ARG A 40 13.53 -3.43 4.18
N ALA A 41 12.71 -4.31 3.61
CA ALA A 41 11.35 -4.00 3.16
C ALA A 41 10.45 -3.59 4.33
N ALA A 42 10.56 -4.28 5.48
CA ALA A 42 9.83 -3.91 6.69
C ALA A 42 10.24 -2.54 7.22
N ARG A 43 11.56 -2.27 7.33
CA ARG A 43 12.08 -0.96 7.80
C ARG A 43 11.68 0.16 6.85
N LEU A 44 11.73 -0.07 5.53
CA LEU A 44 11.29 0.89 4.52
C LEU A 44 9.79 1.17 4.64
N SER A 45 8.96 0.15 4.83
CA SER A 45 7.51 0.32 4.98
C SER A 45 7.16 1.25 6.16
N TYR A 46 7.75 1.01 7.34
CA TYR A 46 7.53 1.87 8.51
C TYR A 46 8.13 3.27 8.36
N THR A 47 9.34 3.38 7.81
CA THR A 47 10.01 4.69 7.62
C THR A 47 9.26 5.55 6.60
N ALA A 48 8.88 4.96 5.47
CA ALA A 48 8.10 5.62 4.43
C ALA A 48 6.73 6.04 4.95
N THR A 49 6.05 5.16 5.69
CA THR A 49 4.76 5.49 6.33
C THR A 49 4.87 6.75 7.20
N HIS A 50 5.86 6.81 8.09
CA HIS A 50 6.06 7.96 8.96
C HIS A 50 6.44 9.22 8.16
N GLN A 51 7.33 9.11 7.16
CA GLN A 51 7.72 10.23 6.29
C GLN A 51 6.52 10.80 5.52
N LEU A 52 5.71 9.93 4.92
CA LEU A 52 4.51 10.32 4.18
C LEU A 52 3.43 10.88 5.11
N ALA A 53 3.28 10.34 6.32
CA ALA A 53 2.33 10.88 7.29
C ALA A 53 2.64 12.33 7.67
N LEU A 54 3.93 12.68 7.78
CA LEU A 54 4.37 14.06 7.97
C LEU A 54 4.14 14.90 6.71
N ALA A 55 4.54 14.40 5.54
CA ALA A 55 4.41 15.12 4.27
C ALA A 55 2.93 15.38 3.87
N TYR A 56 2.03 14.49 4.27
CA TYR A 56 0.60 14.60 4.01
C TYR A 56 -0.14 15.38 5.10
N GLU A 57 0.57 15.81 6.15
CA GLU A 57 0.00 16.51 7.31
C GLU A 57 -1.14 15.73 7.96
N ILE A 58 -0.92 14.44 8.20
CA ILE A 58 -1.93 13.57 8.80
C ILE A 58 -2.15 13.96 10.26
N SER A 59 -3.38 14.37 10.56
CA SER A 59 -3.83 14.71 11.91
C SER A 59 -5.13 14.02 12.33
N ASP A 60 -5.78 13.29 11.41
CA ASP A 60 -7.16 12.82 11.56
C ASP A 60 -7.31 11.36 11.14
N THR A 61 -8.51 10.82 11.36
CA THR A 61 -8.89 9.52 10.80
C THR A 61 -8.96 9.59 9.27
N ALA A 62 -8.81 8.44 8.61
CA ALA A 62 -8.67 8.33 7.17
C ALA A 62 -9.78 9.04 6.38
N LEU A 63 -11.05 8.91 6.78
CA LEU A 63 -12.18 9.53 6.09
C LEU A 63 -12.23 11.06 6.29
N ILE A 64 -11.90 11.54 7.49
CA ILE A 64 -11.81 12.98 7.75
C ILE A 64 -10.68 13.59 6.94
N HIS A 65 -9.52 12.93 6.91
CA HIS A 65 -8.38 13.38 6.09
C HIS A 65 -8.73 13.40 4.60
N ASN A 66 -9.43 12.37 4.09
CA ASN A 66 -9.89 12.33 2.70
C ASN A 66 -10.77 13.54 2.36
N ALA A 67 -11.71 13.92 3.24
CA ALA A 67 -12.56 15.09 3.03
C ALA A 67 -11.74 16.39 2.93
N LYS A 68 -10.71 16.54 3.77
CA LYS A 68 -9.79 17.70 3.72
C LYS A 68 -8.97 17.76 2.44
N VAL A 69 -8.47 16.62 1.95
CA VAL A 69 -7.77 16.55 0.65
C VAL A 69 -8.70 16.95 -0.49
N ASN A 70 -9.93 16.41 -0.53
CA ASN A 70 -10.91 16.75 -1.56
C ASN A 70 -11.35 18.23 -1.51
N ALA A 71 -11.29 18.86 -0.33
CA ALA A 71 -11.53 20.28 -0.14
C ALA A 71 -10.30 21.17 -0.41
N GLY A 72 -9.16 20.59 -0.83
CA GLY A 72 -7.92 21.32 -1.10
C GLY A 72 -7.15 21.81 0.13
N GLN A 73 -7.47 21.31 1.32
CA GLN A 73 -6.87 21.75 2.60
C GLN A 73 -5.65 20.92 3.00
N ARG A 74 -5.40 19.81 2.30
CA ARG A 74 -4.29 18.89 2.53
C ARG A 74 -3.68 18.49 1.19
N PRO A 75 -2.35 18.34 1.10
CA PRO A 75 -1.68 18.14 -0.17
C PRO A 75 -1.96 16.76 -0.78
N ARG A 76 -1.96 15.69 0.03
CA ARG A 76 -2.15 14.28 -0.35
C ARG A 76 -2.70 13.49 0.85
N GLY A 77 -2.88 12.18 0.69
CA GLY A 77 -3.32 11.29 1.78
C GLY A 77 -4.56 10.44 1.51
N LEU A 78 -5.11 10.49 0.29
CA LEU A 78 -6.11 9.51 -0.18
C LEU A 78 -5.47 8.11 -0.27
N CYS A 79 -6.27 7.05 -0.15
CA CYS A 79 -5.81 5.66 -0.15
C CYS A 79 -4.87 5.34 -1.33
N TYR A 80 -5.20 5.80 -2.54
CA TYR A 80 -4.37 5.56 -3.72
C TYR A 80 -3.04 6.31 -3.70
N HIS A 81 -2.96 7.50 -3.07
CA HIS A 81 -1.71 8.24 -2.88
C HIS A 81 -0.76 7.47 -1.95
N TRP A 82 -1.28 6.89 -0.87
CA TRP A 82 -0.47 6.05 0.02
C TRP A 82 0.07 4.83 -0.70
N ALA A 83 -0.79 4.12 -1.42
CA ALA A 83 -0.38 2.93 -2.15
C ALA A 83 0.61 3.24 -3.29
N GLU A 84 0.50 4.40 -3.95
CA GLU A 84 1.48 4.85 -4.96
C GLU A 84 2.84 5.15 -4.34
N ASP A 85 2.88 6.01 -3.32
CA ASP A 85 4.15 6.50 -2.79
C ASP A 85 4.89 5.42 -1.97
N ILE A 86 4.15 4.52 -1.29
CA ILE A 86 4.74 3.34 -0.63
C ILE A 86 5.32 2.37 -1.66
N GLN A 87 4.58 2.09 -2.75
CA GLN A 87 5.08 1.23 -3.82
C GLN A 87 6.37 1.79 -4.42
N ALA A 88 6.36 3.06 -4.83
CA ALA A 88 7.53 3.71 -5.40
C ALA A 88 8.75 3.64 -4.47
N ARG A 89 8.55 3.81 -3.15
CA ARG A 89 9.63 3.69 -2.18
C ARG A 89 10.16 2.27 -2.05
N LEU A 90 9.29 1.26 -2.03
CA LEU A 90 9.72 -0.14 -1.98
C LEU A 90 10.44 -0.57 -3.26
N ASP A 91 9.91 -0.19 -4.43
CA ASP A 91 10.51 -0.54 -5.72
C ASP A 91 11.89 0.09 -5.91
N SER A 92 12.10 1.32 -5.38
CA SER A 92 13.42 1.98 -5.40
C SER A 92 14.51 1.22 -4.64
N ALA A 93 14.13 0.24 -3.79
CA ALA A 93 15.07 -0.56 -3.03
C ALA A 93 15.73 -1.70 -3.83
N GLY A 94 15.23 -1.99 -5.05
CA GLY A 94 15.84 -2.93 -5.98
C GLY A 94 15.93 -4.38 -5.49
N PHE A 95 14.87 -4.86 -4.84
CA PHE A 95 14.82 -6.23 -4.31
C PHE A 95 14.95 -7.28 -5.42
N GLN A 96 15.63 -8.39 -5.10
CA GLN A 96 15.87 -9.52 -6.00
C GLN A 96 14.92 -10.68 -5.74
N THR A 97 14.46 -10.84 -4.49
CA THR A 97 13.58 -11.93 -4.04
C THR A 97 12.16 -11.46 -3.74
N LEU A 98 11.94 -10.15 -3.71
CA LEU A 98 10.65 -9.52 -3.46
C LEU A 98 10.26 -8.60 -4.62
N GLU A 99 8.95 -8.43 -4.80
CA GLU A 99 8.36 -7.43 -5.69
C GLU A 99 7.12 -6.80 -5.01
N THR A 100 6.58 -5.76 -5.64
CA THR A 100 5.36 -5.12 -5.16
C THR A 100 4.21 -5.30 -6.14
N ALA A 101 3.02 -5.46 -5.58
CA ALA A 101 1.77 -5.46 -6.32
C ALA A 101 0.84 -4.36 -5.80
N ARG A 102 -0.08 -3.91 -6.65
CA ARG A 102 -1.15 -2.98 -6.27
C ARG A 102 -2.48 -3.70 -6.20
N ALA A 103 -3.21 -3.47 -5.12
CA ALA A 103 -4.53 -4.03 -4.92
C ALA A 103 -5.58 -2.94 -4.69
N ILE A 104 -6.81 -3.25 -5.09
CA ILE A 104 -8.01 -2.47 -4.81
C ILE A 104 -9.05 -3.38 -4.19
N ALA A 105 -9.67 -2.93 -3.10
CA ALA A 105 -10.84 -3.55 -2.48
C ALA A 105 -12.05 -2.63 -2.61
N ASN A 106 -13.25 -3.19 -2.39
CA ASN A 106 -14.55 -2.51 -2.48
C ASN A 106 -14.90 -1.94 -3.87
N ALA A 107 -14.17 -2.32 -4.91
CA ALA A 107 -14.31 -1.75 -6.24
C ALA A 107 -15.72 -1.90 -6.85
N ASP A 108 -16.40 -2.98 -6.50
CA ASP A 108 -17.71 -3.36 -7.02
C ASP A 108 -18.87 -2.95 -6.08
N ASN A 109 -18.56 -2.23 -5.00
CA ASN A 109 -19.56 -1.81 -4.03
C ASN A 109 -19.98 -0.35 -4.28
N PRO A 110 -21.26 -0.08 -4.61
CA PRO A 110 -21.72 1.27 -4.92
C PRO A 110 -21.79 2.21 -3.70
N ILE A 111 -21.67 1.67 -2.48
CA ILE A 111 -21.81 2.39 -1.22
C ILE A 111 -20.46 2.60 -0.54
N LEU A 112 -19.53 1.65 -0.69
CA LEU A 112 -18.21 1.73 -0.07
C LEU A 112 -17.21 2.43 -0.98
N ILE A 113 -16.25 3.12 -0.37
CA ILE A 113 -15.15 3.78 -1.09
C ILE A 113 -14.14 2.72 -1.52
N ASP A 114 -13.71 2.78 -2.78
CA ASP A 114 -12.54 2.04 -3.30
C ASP A 114 -11.35 2.23 -2.34
N HIS A 115 -10.81 1.12 -1.84
CA HIS A 115 -9.62 1.17 -1.00
C HIS A 115 -8.43 0.61 -1.78
N SER A 116 -7.34 1.38 -1.86
CA SER A 116 -6.12 1.00 -2.57
C SER A 116 -4.99 0.73 -1.58
N THR A 117 -4.18 -0.29 -1.84
CA THR A 117 -3.01 -0.63 -1.04
C THR A 117 -1.85 -1.15 -1.89
N THR A 118 -0.69 -1.28 -1.25
CA THR A 118 0.49 -1.97 -1.79
C THR A 118 0.64 -3.31 -1.09
N ILE A 119 1.08 -4.32 -1.81
CA ILE A 119 1.34 -5.65 -1.28
C ILE A 119 2.79 -6.01 -1.61
N ILE A 120 3.54 -6.49 -0.62
CA ILE A 120 4.86 -7.10 -0.83
C ILE A 120 4.64 -8.59 -1.07
N VAL A 121 5.20 -9.12 -2.15
CA VAL A 121 5.09 -10.54 -2.53
C VAL A 121 6.48 -11.12 -2.83
N PRO A 122 6.70 -12.43 -2.67
CA PRO A 122 7.85 -13.09 -3.27
C PRO A 122 7.85 -12.88 -4.78
N LYS A 123 9.02 -12.74 -5.38
CA LYS A 123 9.15 -12.51 -6.82
C LYS A 123 8.50 -13.62 -7.64
N GLY A 124 7.63 -13.26 -8.58
CA GLY A 124 6.91 -14.20 -9.43
C GLY A 124 5.75 -14.93 -8.74
N ALA A 125 5.43 -14.57 -7.49
CA ALA A 125 4.29 -15.13 -6.78
C ALA A 125 3.03 -14.29 -7.05
N PRO A 126 1.83 -14.90 -7.01
CA PRO A 126 0.60 -14.14 -7.13
C PRO A 126 0.43 -13.18 -5.94
N MET A 127 -0.28 -12.08 -6.18
CA MET A 127 -0.59 -11.05 -5.17
C MET A 127 -1.12 -11.63 -3.85
N GLN A 128 -1.95 -12.68 -3.93
CA GLN A 128 -2.59 -13.34 -2.80
C GLN A 128 -1.61 -14.05 -1.86
N ALA A 129 -0.38 -14.32 -2.31
CA ALA A 129 0.69 -14.89 -1.49
C ALA A 129 1.47 -13.82 -0.69
N GLY A 130 1.05 -12.55 -0.75
CA GLY A 130 1.78 -11.43 -0.17
C GLY A 130 1.35 -10.99 1.23
N VAL A 131 1.96 -9.88 1.66
CA VAL A 131 1.60 -9.09 2.85
C VAL A 131 1.12 -7.72 2.41
N VAL A 132 -0.07 -7.33 2.88
CA VAL A 132 -0.65 -5.99 2.73
C VAL A 132 0.17 -4.96 3.49
N ILE A 133 0.44 -3.80 2.89
CA ILE A 133 1.12 -2.65 3.48
C ILE A 133 0.20 -1.43 3.35
N ASP A 134 -0.58 -1.16 4.40
CA ASP A 134 -1.69 -0.20 4.37
C ASP A 134 -1.56 0.85 5.49
N PRO A 135 -0.87 1.98 5.24
CA PRO A 135 -0.78 3.08 6.19
C PRO A 135 -2.00 4.00 6.21
N TRP A 136 -2.92 3.88 5.25
CA TRP A 136 -4.11 4.73 5.18
C TRP A 136 -5.14 4.34 6.23
N ARG A 137 -5.35 3.03 6.44
CA ARG A 137 -6.42 2.46 7.29
C ARG A 137 -6.55 3.07 8.67
N TYR A 138 -5.42 3.38 9.31
CA TYR A 138 -5.36 3.95 10.66
C TYR A 138 -4.75 5.34 10.70
N GLY A 139 -4.93 6.13 9.63
CA GLY A 139 -4.51 7.53 9.61
C GLY A 139 -3.00 7.68 9.80
N GLY A 140 -2.20 7.03 8.97
CA GLY A 140 -0.73 7.14 9.01
C GLY A 140 -0.04 6.18 9.97
N ARG A 141 -0.77 5.31 10.68
CA ARG A 141 -0.19 4.16 11.38
C ARG A 141 -0.25 2.93 10.47
N LEU A 142 0.91 2.32 10.21
CA LEU A 142 1.02 1.17 9.31
C LEU A 142 0.20 -0.01 9.83
N PHE A 143 -0.76 -0.47 9.01
CA PHE A 143 -1.33 -1.79 9.11
C PHE A 143 -0.63 -2.74 8.13
N TRP A 144 -0.42 -3.98 8.56
CA TRP A 144 -0.02 -5.05 7.68
C TRP A 144 -0.62 -6.37 8.13
N ALA A 145 -0.83 -7.27 7.17
CA ALA A 145 -1.24 -8.65 7.39
C ALA A 145 -0.96 -9.45 6.10
N PRO A 146 -0.71 -10.77 6.17
CA PRO A 146 -0.81 -11.63 5.00
C PRO A 146 -2.16 -11.44 4.31
N VAL A 147 -2.19 -11.38 2.98
CA VAL A 147 -3.43 -11.10 2.22
C VAL A 147 -4.59 -12.03 2.61
N PRO A 148 -4.40 -13.36 2.78
CA PRO A 148 -5.49 -14.26 3.18
C PRO A 148 -6.02 -14.01 4.61
N GLN A 149 -5.27 -13.29 5.44
CA GLN A 149 -5.62 -12.99 6.83
C GLN A 149 -6.30 -11.62 6.97
N ASP A 150 -6.26 -10.75 5.96
CA ASP A 150 -6.96 -9.46 5.96
C ASP A 150 -8.41 -9.61 5.52
N THR A 151 -9.22 -10.31 6.32
CA THR A 151 -10.63 -10.65 5.99
C THR A 151 -11.57 -9.44 5.92
N ARG A 152 -11.10 -8.24 6.29
CA ARG A 152 -11.87 -7.00 6.17
C ARG A 152 -12.05 -6.55 4.73
N TYR A 153 -11.13 -6.92 3.84
CA TYR A 153 -11.10 -6.46 2.46
C TYR A 153 -10.86 -7.63 1.51
N ASP A 154 -11.71 -7.74 0.48
CA ASP A 154 -11.44 -8.63 -0.65
C ASP A 154 -10.50 -7.92 -1.63
N TRP A 155 -9.20 -8.20 -1.49
CA TRP A 155 -8.15 -7.56 -2.26
C TRP A 155 -8.06 -8.14 -3.66
N ARG A 156 -8.32 -7.30 -4.67
CA ARG A 156 -8.26 -7.67 -6.09
C ARG A 156 -7.08 -6.96 -6.76
N PRO A 157 -6.37 -7.61 -7.70
CA PRO A 157 -5.30 -6.94 -8.45
C PRO A 157 -5.82 -5.66 -9.11
N ARG A 158 -5.08 -4.55 -8.94
CA ARG A 158 -5.48 -3.23 -9.47
C ARG A 158 -5.79 -3.28 -10.96
N GLU A 159 -5.00 -4.01 -11.74
CA GLU A 159 -5.21 -4.10 -13.19
C GLU A 159 -6.57 -4.70 -13.53
N VAL A 160 -6.95 -5.80 -12.86
CA VAL A 160 -8.26 -6.46 -13.05
C VAL A 160 -9.39 -5.47 -12.77
N VAL A 161 -9.34 -4.80 -11.62
CA VAL A 161 -10.35 -3.80 -11.23
C VAL A 161 -10.44 -2.64 -12.22
N LEU A 162 -9.31 -2.11 -12.67
CA LEU A 162 -9.31 -0.99 -13.62
C LEU A 162 -9.80 -1.42 -15.01
N ARG A 163 -9.55 -2.66 -15.44
CA ARG A 163 -10.06 -3.22 -16.68
C ARG A 163 -11.58 -3.34 -16.65
N GLU A 164 -12.14 -3.87 -15.57
CA GLU A 164 -13.59 -3.98 -15.36
C GLU A 164 -14.29 -2.62 -15.30
N LYS A 165 -13.64 -1.62 -14.70
CA LYS A 165 -14.13 -0.23 -14.69
C LYS A 165 -13.95 0.50 -16.04
N GLY A 166 -13.43 -0.17 -17.07
CA GLY A 166 -13.17 0.45 -18.38
C GLY A 166 -12.08 1.53 -18.37
N ARG A 167 -11.25 1.55 -17.32
CA ARG A 167 -10.17 2.53 -17.09
C ARG A 167 -8.84 2.10 -17.70
N ILE A 168 -8.72 0.82 -18.08
CA ILE A 168 -7.67 0.33 -18.99
C ILE A 168 -8.36 0.10 -20.33
N LYS A 169 -8.14 1.02 -21.27
CA LYS A 169 -8.42 0.77 -22.68
C LYS A 169 -7.12 0.23 -23.26
N TYR A 170 -7.04 -1.08 -23.51
CA TYR A 170 -6.09 -1.55 -24.52
C TYR A 170 -6.49 -0.79 -25.78
N VAL A 171 -5.68 0.18 -26.18
CA VAL A 171 -5.86 0.86 -27.46
C VAL A 171 -6.04 -0.26 -28.47
N GLN A 172 -7.16 -0.23 -29.20
CA GLN A 172 -7.45 -1.25 -30.21
C GLN A 172 -6.17 -1.47 -31.01
N ARG A 173 -5.70 -2.73 -30.98
CA ARG A 173 -4.56 -3.23 -31.73
C ARG A 173 -4.71 -2.75 -33.17
N THR A 174 -3.93 -1.77 -33.60
CA THR A 174 -3.78 -1.51 -35.03
C THR A 174 -3.04 -2.70 -35.64
N GLU A 175 -3.57 -3.27 -36.71
CA GLU A 175 -2.89 -4.30 -37.50
C GLU A 175 -1.44 -3.85 -37.77
N GLY A 176 -0.46 -4.72 -37.48
CA GLY A 176 0.96 -4.47 -37.74
C GLY A 176 1.91 -4.32 -36.54
N SER A 177 1.48 -4.52 -35.29
CA SER A 177 2.41 -4.47 -34.14
C SER A 177 3.34 -5.69 -34.09
N LEU A 178 4.66 -5.46 -34.06
CA LEU A 178 5.73 -6.48 -34.01
C LEU A 178 6.27 -6.77 -32.59
N ALA A 179 5.72 -6.14 -31.56
CA ALA A 179 6.14 -6.42 -30.18
C ALA A 179 5.44 -7.70 -29.66
N PRO A 180 6.17 -8.62 -29.00
CA PRO A 180 5.57 -9.80 -28.40
C PRO A 180 4.58 -9.39 -27.29
N PRO A 181 3.52 -10.19 -27.07
CA PRO A 181 2.55 -9.91 -26.01
C PRO A 181 3.26 -9.84 -24.64
N PRO A 182 2.68 -9.12 -23.66
CA PRO A 182 3.15 -9.20 -22.29
C PRO A 182 3.18 -10.67 -21.88
N VAL A 183 4.34 -11.13 -21.39
CA VAL A 183 4.48 -12.46 -20.81
C VAL A 183 3.78 -12.45 -19.46
N ASP A 184 2.82 -13.37 -19.29
CA ASP A 184 2.10 -13.65 -18.04
C ASP A 184 3.06 -13.96 -16.89
#